data_AF-A0A522VYS8-F1
#
_entry.id   AF-A0A522VYS8-F1
#
_cell.length_a   1.000
_cell.length_b   1.000
_cell.length_c   1.000
_cell.angle_alpha   90.00
_cell.angle_beta   90.00
_cell.angle_gamma   90.00
#
_symmetry.space_group_name_H-M   'P 1'
#
loop_
_entity.id
_entity.type
_entity.pdbx_description
1 polymer ?
#
loop_
_entity_poly.entity_id
_entity_poly.type
_entity_poly.pdbx_seq_one_letter_code
_entity_poly.pdbx_strand_id
1 'polypeptide(L)' 'MPARPNGGVGVQLIALPEGVSLAAVAVTDGKALVVSGVRRRNRAAETLDGKQLAGHEGKRAQRGKLCDIGFRPDRFGR' A
#
# COMPACT_ATOMS: atom_id res chain seq x y z
N MET A 1 -10.59 13.13 6.72
CA MET A 1 -10.31 12.53 8.05
C MET A 1 -11.04 13.35 9.09
N PRO A 2 -11.76 12.76 10.07
CA PRO A 2 -12.36 13.55 11.13
C PRO A 2 -11.25 14.26 11.91
N ALA A 3 -11.29 15.58 11.96
CA ALA A 3 -10.34 16.36 12.75
C ALA A 3 -10.68 16.15 14.23
N ARG A 4 -9.70 15.70 15.02
CA ARG A 4 -9.82 15.61 16.47
C ARG A 4 -8.86 16.63 17.09
N PRO A 5 -9.35 17.54 17.95
CA PRO A 5 -8.48 18.51 18.60
C PRO A 5 -7.59 17.79 19.63
N ASN A 6 -6.28 17.87 19.41
CA ASN A 6 -5.19 17.38 20.26
C ASN A 6 -5.03 15.85 20.40
N GLY A 7 -3.76 15.44 20.63
CA GLY A 7 -3.25 14.07 20.57
C GLY A 7 -4.15 13.00 21.17
N GLY A 8 -4.43 11.98 20.36
CA GLY A 8 -5.16 10.77 20.73
C GLY A 8 -4.84 9.66 19.73
N VAL A 9 -5.30 8.44 20.01
CA VAL A 9 -5.02 7.21 19.21
C VAL A 9 -5.45 7.33 17.73
N GLY A 10 -6.26 8.33 17.40
CA GLY A 10 -6.72 8.59 16.04
C GLY A 10 -7.85 7.64 15.64
N VAL A 11 -7.94 7.37 14.34
CA VAL A 11 -8.92 6.45 13.74
C VAL A 11 -8.19 5.47 12.84
N GLN A 12 -8.68 4.24 12.77
CA GLN A 12 -8.08 3.22 11.92
C GLN A 12 -8.15 3.62 10.45
N LEU A 13 -7.00 3.64 9.77
CA LEU A 13 -6.91 3.93 8.33
C LEU A 13 -7.25 2.69 7.50
N ILE A 14 -6.60 1.57 7.83
CA ILE A 14 -6.69 0.28 7.15
C ILE A 14 -6.72 -0.83 8.20
N ALA A 15 -7.46 -1.90 7.92
CA ALA A 15 -7.46 -3.09 8.78
C ALA A 15 -6.25 -3.96 8.46
N LEU A 16 -5.36 -4.14 9.43
CA LEU A 16 -4.20 -5.00 9.31
C LEU A 16 -4.46 -6.33 10.02
N PRO A 17 -4.18 -7.47 9.38
CA PRO A 17 -4.15 -8.76 10.07
C PRO A 17 -3.13 -8.78 11.20
N GLU A 18 -3.29 -9.71 12.14
CA GLU A 18 -2.31 -9.93 13.20
C GLU A 18 -0.91 -10.22 12.65
N GLY A 19 0.11 -9.65 13.29
CA GLY A 19 1.51 -9.77 12.86
C GLY A 19 1.89 -8.93 11.63
N VAL A 20 0.96 -8.20 11.00
CA VAL A 20 1.24 -7.31 9.86
C VAL A 20 1.29 -5.86 10.32
N SER A 21 2.31 -5.13 9.88
CA SER A 21 2.48 -3.70 10.18
C SER A 21 2.29 -2.81 8.96
N LEU A 22 1.87 -1.57 9.18
CA LEU A 22 1.78 -0.56 8.13
C LEU A 22 3.19 -0.13 7.71
N ALA A 23 3.55 -0.35 6.45
CA ALA A 23 4.88 -0.01 5.95
C ALA A 23 5.02 1.46 5.54
N ALA A 24 3.98 2.04 4.93
CA ALA A 24 3.99 3.40 4.42
C ALA A 24 2.56 3.97 4.26
N VAL A 25 2.47 5.30 4.27
CA VAL A 25 1.25 6.05 3.93
C VAL A 25 1.65 7.19 3.00
N ALA A 26 0.91 7.36 1.91
CA ALA A 26 1.06 8.48 0.99
C ALA A 26 -0.31 9.07 0.69
N VAL A 27 -0.36 10.40 0.57
CA VAL A 27 -1.51 11.10 0.00
C VAL A 27 -1.26 11.19 -1.50
N THR A 28 -2.28 10.88 -2.30
CA THR A 28 -2.23 10.95 -3.77
C THR A 28 -3.46 11.66 -4.30
N ASP A 29 -3.31 12.33 -5.44
CA ASP A 29 -4.39 12.93 -6.21
C ASP A 29 -5.08 11.90 -7.14
N GLY A 30 -4.64 10.64 -7.09
CA GLY A 30 -5.19 9.53 -7.88
C GLY A 30 -4.61 9.41 -9.29
N LYS A 31 -3.66 10.26 -9.71
CA LYS A 31 -3.09 10.19 -11.06
C LYS A 31 -2.00 9.14 -11.19
N ALA A 32 -1.07 9.14 -10.24
CA ALA A 32 0.02 8.18 -10.20
C ALA A 32 0.57 8.01 -8.77
N LEU A 33 1.14 6.84 -8.50
CA LEU A 33 1.91 6.56 -7.28
C LEU A 33 3.15 5.74 -7.63
N VAL A 34 4.31 6.17 -7.15
CA VAL A 34 5.56 5.42 -7.31
C VAL A 34 5.88 4.66 -6.04
N VAL A 35 6.08 3.34 -6.15
CA VAL A 35 6.47 2.47 -5.03
C VAL A 35 7.87 1.94 -5.29
N SER A 36 8.81 2.27 -4.41
CA SER A 36 10.19 1.80 -4.46
C SER A 36 10.46 0.64 -3.50
N GLY A 37 11.49 -0.16 -3.77
CA GLY A 37 11.91 -1.24 -2.87
C GLY A 37 11.18 -2.55 -3.12
N VAL A 38 10.66 -2.70 -4.33
CA VAL A 38 9.69 -3.71 -4.71
C VAL A 38 10.33 -5.07 -5.09
N ARG A 39 11.64 -5.12 -5.38
CA ARG A 39 12.38 -6.33 -5.76
C ARG A 39 13.70 -6.47 -4.98
N ARG A 40 14.16 -7.71 -4.76
CA ARG A 40 15.49 -7.99 -4.16
C ARG A 40 16.60 -7.48 -5.10
N ARG A 41 17.63 -6.84 -4.52
CA ARG A 41 18.77 -6.13 -5.15
C ARG A 41 18.58 -4.65 -5.50
N ASN A 42 17.75 -3.95 -4.72
CA ASN A 42 17.78 -2.50 -4.52
C ASN A 42 17.47 -1.64 -5.78
N ARG A 43 16.39 -0.85 -5.68
CA ARG A 43 16.00 0.30 -6.53
C ARG A 43 14.97 0.07 -7.63
N ALA A 44 14.34 -1.10 -7.74
CA ALA A 44 13.15 -1.20 -8.59
C ALA A 44 12.03 -0.31 -8.02
N ALA A 45 11.58 0.63 -8.84
CA ALA A 45 10.42 1.46 -8.59
C ALA A 45 9.35 1.07 -9.61
N GLU A 46 8.14 0.82 -9.13
CA GLU A 46 6.98 0.56 -9.97
C GLU A 46 6.06 1.76 -9.90
N THR A 47 5.49 2.16 -11.02
CA THR A 47 4.52 3.26 -11.10
C THR A 47 3.13 2.67 -11.29
N LEU A 48 2.23 2.99 -10.37
CA LEU A 48 0.81 2.71 -10.47
C LEU A 48 0.14 3.90 -11.13
N ASP A 49 -0.53 3.68 -12.26
CA ASP A 49 -1.33 4.71 -12.94
C ASP A 49 -2.73 4.85 -12.32
N GLY A 50 -3.48 5.88 -12.73
CA GLY A 50 -4.81 6.13 -12.20
C GLY A 50 -5.82 5.00 -12.42
N LYS A 51 -5.69 4.20 -13.48
CA LYS A 51 -6.59 3.05 -13.72
C LYS A 51 -6.30 1.92 -12.72
N GLN A 52 -5.02 1.65 -12.48
CA GLN A 52 -4.60 0.68 -11.47
C GLN A 52 -5.02 1.14 -10.07
N LEU A 53 -4.81 2.43 -9.73
CA LEU A 53 -5.22 3.01 -8.46
C LEU A 53 -6.74 2.91 -8.23
N ALA A 54 -7.55 3.22 -9.24
CA ALA A 54 -9.01 3.10 -9.16
C ALA A 54 -9.46 1.66 -8.81
N GLY A 55 -8.74 0.64 -9.28
CA GLY A 55 -9.01 -0.76 -8.94
C GLY A 55 -8.80 -1.09 -7.45
N HIS A 56 -8.00 -0.29 -6.74
CA HIS A 56 -7.66 -0.47 -5.33
C HIS A 56 -8.38 0.51 -4.39
N GLU A 57 -9.27 1.37 -4.91
CA GLU A 57 -10.12 2.20 -4.07
C GLU A 57 -11.02 1.35 -3.16
N GLY A 58 -11.19 1.84 -1.92
CA GLY A 58 -11.95 1.14 -0.90
C GLY A 58 -12.41 2.08 0.21
N LYS A 59 -13.20 1.53 1.15
CA LYS A 59 -13.63 2.29 2.32
C LYS A 59 -12.55 2.24 3.41
N ARG A 60 -12.50 3.28 4.24
CA ARG A 60 -11.62 3.32 5.42
C ARG A 60 -11.86 2.13 6.35
N ALA A 61 -10.80 1.68 7.02
CA ALA A 61 -10.81 0.56 7.97
C ALA A 61 -11.18 -0.79 7.35
N GLN A 62 -11.07 -0.92 6.03
CA GLN A 62 -11.07 -2.22 5.33
C GLN A 62 -9.62 -2.70 5.15
N ARG A 63 -9.45 -4.00 4.86
CA ARG A 63 -8.11 -4.60 4.66
C ARG A 63 -7.39 -4.11 3.40
N GLY A 64 -8.13 -3.55 2.44
CA GLY A 64 -7.63 -3.26 1.11
C GLY A 64 -7.54 -4.51 0.24
N LYS A 65 -7.03 -4.33 -0.99
CA LYS A 65 -6.80 -5.41 -1.96
C LYS A 65 -5.30 -5.60 -2.14
N LEU A 66 -4.87 -6.84 -2.33
CA LEU A 66 -3.48 -7.12 -2.70
C LEU A 66 -3.18 -6.45 -4.05
N CYS A 67 -2.17 -5.60 -4.09
CA CYS A 67 -1.61 -5.06 -5.33
C CYS A 67 -0.44 -5.94 -5.72
N ASP A 68 -0.74 -7.02 -6.46
CA ASP A 68 0.31 -7.88 -7.00
C ASP A 68 0.86 -7.28 -8.30
N ILE A 69 2.16 -7.13 -8.30
CA ILE A 69 3.03 -6.61 -9.35
C ILE A 69 3.59 -7.75 -10.22
N GLY A 70 3.13 -8.98 -9.99
CA GLY A 70 3.57 -10.16 -10.71
C GLY A 70 4.95 -10.65 -10.24
N PHE A 71 5.31 -10.42 -8.98
CA PHE A 71 6.58 -10.92 -8.44
C PHE A 71 6.54 -12.46 -8.37
N ARG A 72 7.17 -13.11 -9.34
CA ARG A 72 7.47 -14.55 -9.28
C ARG A 72 8.88 -14.74 -8.75
N PRO A 73 9.06 -15.29 -7.53
CA PRO A 73 10.36 -15.79 -7.14
C PRO A 73 10.66 -17.01 -8.02
N ASP A 74 11.50 -16.84 -9.03
CA ASP A 74 12.09 -17.99 -9.71
C ASP A 74 12.76 -18.87 -8.64
N ARG A 75 12.36 -20.15 -8.61
CA ARG A 75 12.65 -21.10 -7.52
C ARG A 75 14.11 -21.01 -7.08
N PHE A 76 14.34 -20.69 -5.81
CA PHE A 76 15.58 -21.11 -5.15
C PHE A 76 15.45 -22.59 -4.82
N GLY A 77 16.04 -23.43 -5.66
CA GLY A 77 16.12 -24.87 -5.45
C GLY A 77 16.81 -25.59 -6.59
N ARG A 78 18.13 -25.76 -6.46
CA ARG A 78 18.85 -26.95 -6.92
C ARG A 78 19.45 -27.60 -5.67
#